data_AF-A0A0T6W279-F1
#
_entry.id   AF-A0A0T6W279-F1
#
_cell.length_a   1.000
_cell.length_b   1.000
_cell.length_c   1.000
_cell.angle_alpha   90.00
_cell.angle_beta   90.00
_cell.angle_gamma   90.00
#
_symmetry.space_group_name_H-M   'P 1'
#
loop_
_entity.id
_entity.type
_entity.pdbx_description
1 polymer ?
#
loop_
_entity_poly.entity_id
_entity_poly.type
_entity_poly.pdbx_seq_one_letter_code
_entity_poly.pdbx_strand_id
1 'polypeptide(L)'
;MPSPNPLFRLLLVEDDDGRVEMFRSWVPPGVHIVWARSAGLAIGMIRRDRSVDYGGVLLDHDLQQQVITSDDRSLSGSNVALELIANKYFDVPVLVHSTNQVQGPRMVSQLDRAGFWVTHLPMYNMTQELFSAWVLEAKEIWESEQA
;
A
#
# COMPACT_ATOMS: atom_id res chain seq x y z
N MET A 1 -16.80 -6.29 27.98
CA MET A 1 -15.93 -6.97 27.01
C MET A 1 -14.98 -5.91 26.48
N PRO A 2 -13.66 -6.10 26.44
CA PRO A 2 -12.83 -5.17 25.70
C PRO A 2 -13.30 -5.21 24.25
N SER A 3 -13.61 -4.04 23.70
CA SER A 3 -13.84 -3.86 22.27
C SER A 3 -12.69 -4.54 21.51
N PRO A 4 -12.92 -5.29 20.43
CA PRO A 4 -11.80 -5.79 19.64
C PRO A 4 -10.98 -4.56 19.24
N ASN A 5 -9.69 -4.52 19.62
CA ASN A 5 -8.79 -3.49 19.14
C ASN A 5 -8.95 -3.43 17.62
N PRO A 6 -9.12 -2.23 17.04
CA PRO A 6 -9.24 -2.12 15.60
C PRO A 6 -8.00 -2.78 14.97
N LEU A 7 -8.23 -3.66 13.99
CA LEU A 7 -7.16 -4.40 13.33
C LEU A 7 -6.41 -3.43 12.42
N PHE A 8 -5.09 -3.31 12.59
CA PHE A 8 -4.25 -2.54 11.68
C PHE A 8 -4.25 -3.21 10.31
N ARG A 9 -4.87 -2.54 9.32
CA ARG A 9 -5.03 -3.06 7.96
C ARG A 9 -4.03 -2.43 7.02
N LEU A 10 -3.32 -3.29 6.29
CA LEU A 10 -2.29 -2.90 5.34
C LEU A 10 -2.78 -3.22 3.92
N LEU A 11 -3.03 -2.19 3.11
CA LEU A 11 -3.39 -2.39 1.70
C LEU A 11 -2.13 -2.72 0.90
N LEU A 12 -2.02 -3.94 0.40
CA LEU A 12 -0.94 -4.36 -0.50
C LEU A 12 -1.43 -4.35 -1.94
N VAL A 13 -0.81 -3.54 -2.79
CA VAL A 13 -1.05 -3.53 -4.24
C VAL A 13 0.16 -4.12 -4.95
N GLU A 14 0.01 -5.36 -5.40
CA GLU A 14 1.07 -6.21 -5.96
C GLU A 14 0.43 -7.29 -6.83
N ASP A 15 1.00 -7.62 -7.99
CA ASP A 15 0.43 -8.61 -8.91
C ASP A 15 1.20 -9.93 -8.96
N ASP A 16 2.37 -9.99 -8.30
CA ASP A 16 3.18 -11.20 -8.16
C ASP A 16 2.80 -11.97 -6.88
N ASP A 17 2.22 -13.16 -7.05
CA ASP A 17 1.81 -14.04 -5.94
C ASP A 17 2.99 -14.40 -5.02
N GLY A 18 4.19 -14.57 -5.57
CA GLY A 18 5.38 -14.93 -4.80
C GLY A 18 5.78 -13.81 -3.84
N ARG A 19 5.74 -12.55 -4.30
CA ARG A 19 5.98 -11.36 -3.46
C ARG A 19 4.89 -11.19 -2.41
N VAL A 20 3.64 -11.47 -2.75
CA VAL A 20 2.52 -11.40 -1.80
C VAL A 20 2.71 -12.39 -0.66
N GLU A 21 3.03 -13.64 -0.97
CA GLU A 21 3.32 -14.66 0.05
C GLU A 21 4.57 -14.31 0.87
N MET A 22 5.59 -13.72 0.25
CA MET A 22 6.76 -13.21 0.96
C MET A 22 6.36 -12.14 1.98
N PHE A 23 5.59 -11.11 1.58
CA PHE A 23 5.10 -10.09 2.52
C PHE A 23 4.27 -10.71 3.64
N ARG A 24 3.33 -11.62 3.32
CA ARG A 24 2.52 -12.33 4.33
C ARG A 24 3.38 -13.08 5.35
N SER A 25 4.49 -13.67 4.91
CA SER A 25 5.43 -14.37 5.81
C SER A 25 6.21 -13.44 6.74
N TRP A 26 6.32 -12.15 6.38
CA TRP A 26 7.04 -11.14 7.16
C TRP A 26 6.15 -10.27 8.02
N VAL A 27 4.83 -10.32 7.82
CA VAL A 27 3.88 -9.47 8.55
C VAL A 27 3.94 -9.75 10.06
N PRO A 28 4.11 -8.71 10.91
CA PRO A 28 4.10 -8.89 12.35
C PRO A 28 2.70 -9.25 12.87
N PRO A 29 2.60 -9.90 14.05
CA PRO A 29 1.31 -10.23 14.65
C PRO A 29 0.40 -9.01 14.83
N GLY A 30 -0.90 -9.18 14.57
CA GLY A 30 -1.91 -8.12 14.72
C GLY A 30 -2.05 -7.18 13.53
N VAL A 31 -1.31 -7.42 12.44
CA VAL A 31 -1.46 -6.72 11.16
C VAL A 31 -2.17 -7.62 10.16
N HIS A 32 -3.14 -7.06 9.42
CA HIS A 32 -3.89 -7.79 8.40
C HIS A 32 -3.58 -7.20 7.01
N ILE A 33 -3.06 -8.02 6.09
CA ILE A 33 -2.90 -7.62 4.68
C ILE A 33 -4.25 -7.70 3.95
N VAL A 34 -4.68 -6.59 3.37
CA VAL A 34 -5.74 -6.54 2.36
C VAL A 34 -5.05 -6.45 1.00
N TRP A 35 -5.19 -7.47 0.17
CA TRP A 35 -4.44 -7.56 -1.07
C TRP A 35 -5.29 -7.18 -2.28
N ALA A 36 -4.77 -6.25 -3.08
CA ALA A 36 -5.27 -5.89 -4.40
C ALA A 36 -4.29 -6.34 -5.48
N ARG A 37 -4.65 -7.40 -6.21
CA ARG A 37 -3.83 -7.97 -7.30
C ARG A 37 -3.71 -7.13 -8.57
N SER A 38 -4.41 -6.00 -8.63
CA SER A 38 -4.40 -5.09 -9.79
C SER A 38 -4.72 -3.66 -9.35
N ALA A 39 -4.31 -2.69 -10.17
CA ALA A 39 -4.62 -1.29 -9.96
C ALA A 39 -6.13 -1.03 -9.94
N GLY A 40 -6.90 -1.65 -10.85
CA GLY A 40 -8.35 -1.51 -10.91
C GLY A 40 -9.05 -2.00 -9.64
N LEU A 41 -8.59 -3.12 -9.07
CA LEU A 41 -9.10 -3.63 -7.80
C LEU A 41 -8.78 -2.70 -6.64
N ALA A 42 -7.53 -2.20 -6.57
CA ALA A 42 -7.13 -1.23 -5.54
C ALA A 42 -7.96 0.05 -5.61
N ILE A 43 -8.13 0.63 -6.80
CA ILE A 43 -8.99 1.80 -7.02
C ILE A 43 -10.43 1.51 -6.59
N GLY A 44 -10.96 0.34 -6.93
CA GLY A 44 -12.29 -0.09 -6.51
C GLY A 44 -12.45 -0.16 -4.99
N MET A 45 -11.44 -0.66 -4.29
CA MET A 45 -11.39 -0.71 -2.82
C MET A 45 -11.35 0.70 -2.22
N ILE A 46 -10.41 1.54 -2.66
CA ILE A 46 -10.24 2.93 -2.19
C ILE A 46 -11.54 3.75 -2.38
N ARG A 47 -12.21 3.60 -3.54
CA ARG A 47 -13.45 4.35 -3.84
C ARG A 47 -14.66 3.88 -3.04
N ARG A 48 -14.80 2.57 -2.86
CA ARG A 48 -16.01 1.99 -2.26
C ARG A 48 -15.97 2.01 -0.74
N ASP A 49 -14.78 1.89 -0.16
CA ASP A 49 -14.65 1.55 1.26
C ASP A 49 -14.07 2.71 2.09
N ARG A 50 -14.82 3.80 2.18
CA ARG A 50 -14.49 4.92 3.08
C ARG A 50 -14.57 4.56 4.57
N SER A 51 -15.11 3.38 4.90
CA SER A 51 -15.18 2.84 6.25
C SER A 51 -13.96 2.00 6.64
N VAL A 52 -13.13 1.60 5.67
CA VAL A 52 -11.89 0.90 5.95
C VAL A 52 -10.78 1.90 6.12
N ASP A 53 -10.42 2.07 7.39
CA ASP A 53 -9.26 2.80 7.80
C ASP A 53 -8.02 1.90 7.61
N TYR A 54 -7.33 2.12 6.48
CA TYR A 54 -6.05 1.48 6.25
C TYR A 54 -5.01 2.20 7.08
N GLY A 55 -4.28 1.46 7.92
CA GLY A 55 -3.17 2.03 8.68
C GLY A 55 -1.88 2.13 7.85
N GLY A 56 -1.84 1.56 6.64
CA GLY A 56 -0.73 1.72 5.70
C GLY A 56 -1.04 1.17 4.32
N VAL A 57 -0.28 1.62 3.32
CA VAL A 57 -0.38 1.15 1.92
C VAL A 57 0.99 0.73 1.39
N LEU A 58 1.07 -0.44 0.76
CA LEU A 58 2.21 -0.88 -0.06
C LEU A 58 1.83 -0.82 -1.52
N LEU A 59 2.70 -0.23 -2.34
CA LEU A 59 2.39 0.09 -3.71
C LEU A 59 3.52 -0.26 -4.69
N ASP A 60 3.26 -1.26 -5.54
CA ASP A 60 4.03 -1.44 -6.77
C ASP A 60 3.47 -0.54 -7.89
N HIS A 61 4.35 -0.14 -8.80
CA HIS A 61 3.99 0.55 -10.02
C HIS A 61 3.53 -0.43 -11.11
N ASP A 62 4.25 -1.52 -11.32
CA ASP A 62 4.16 -2.36 -12.52
C ASP A 62 3.16 -3.51 -12.35
N LEU A 63 1.85 -3.19 -12.38
CA LEU A 63 0.75 -4.11 -12.03
C LEU A 63 0.11 -4.83 -13.24
N GLN A 64 0.91 -5.23 -14.23
CA GLN A 64 0.42 -5.70 -15.54
C GLN A 64 0.31 -7.22 -15.69
N GLN A 65 0.83 -8.02 -14.76
CA GLN A 65 0.90 -9.48 -14.88
C GLN A 65 -0.48 -10.17 -14.78
N GLN A 66 -1.40 -9.60 -14.01
CA GLN A 66 -2.70 -10.22 -13.66
C GLN A 66 -3.92 -9.43 -14.16
N VAL A 67 -3.74 -8.64 -15.22
CA VAL A 67 -4.80 -7.80 -15.77
C VAL A 67 -5.86 -8.63 -16.50
N ILE A 68 -7.11 -8.58 -16.02
CA ILE A 68 -8.24 -9.40 -16.51
C ILE A 68 -8.95 -8.73 -17.71
N THR A 69 -9.02 -7.40 -17.76
CA THR A 69 -9.73 -6.65 -18.81
C THR A 69 -8.79 -5.74 -19.60
N SER A 70 -9.15 -5.40 -20.84
CA SER A 70 -8.37 -4.48 -21.67
C SER A 70 -8.20 -3.09 -21.05
N ASP A 71 -9.19 -2.63 -20.28
CA ASP A 71 -9.21 -1.29 -19.69
C ASP A 71 -8.23 -1.20 -18.51
N ASP A 72 -8.10 -2.28 -17.73
CA ASP A 72 -7.16 -2.41 -16.62
C ASP A 72 -5.69 -2.43 -17.08
N ARG A 73 -5.41 -2.69 -18.38
CA ARG A 73 -4.02 -2.75 -18.90
C ARG A 73 -3.32 -1.40 -18.88
N SER A 74 -4.12 -0.34 -18.89
CA SER A 74 -3.61 1.04 -18.82
C SER A 74 -3.38 1.53 -17.40
N LEU A 75 -3.86 0.79 -16.40
CA LEU A 75 -3.76 1.18 -15.00
C LEU A 75 -2.44 0.69 -14.38
N SER A 76 -1.86 1.54 -13.53
CA SER A 76 -0.58 1.32 -12.85
C SER A 76 -0.67 1.79 -11.40
N GLY A 77 0.39 1.57 -10.62
CA GLY A 77 0.49 2.13 -9.27
C GLY A 77 0.31 3.66 -9.25
N SER A 78 0.73 4.37 -10.30
CA SER A 78 0.54 5.83 -10.40
C SER A 78 -0.95 6.22 -10.38
N ASN A 79 -1.82 5.40 -10.98
CA ASN A 79 -3.27 5.62 -10.95
C ASN A 79 -3.85 5.37 -9.56
N VAL A 80 -3.32 4.37 -8.84
CA VAL A 80 -3.69 4.11 -7.44
C VAL A 80 -3.26 5.27 -6.55
N ALA A 81 -2.05 5.80 -6.73
CA ALA A 81 -1.56 6.97 -6.01
C ALA A 81 -2.44 8.20 -6.23
N LEU A 82 -2.87 8.46 -7.47
CA LEU A 82 -3.84 9.53 -7.76
C LEU A 82 -5.16 9.32 -7.02
N GLU A 83 -5.63 8.08 -6.92
CA GLU A 83 -6.87 7.77 -6.22
C GLU A 83 -6.74 7.95 -4.70
N LEU A 84 -5.61 7.59 -4.09
CA LEU A 84 -5.32 7.86 -2.68
C LEU A 84 -5.37 9.37 -2.39
N ILE A 85 -4.72 10.18 -3.24
CA ILE A 85 -4.73 11.64 -3.16
C ILE A 85 -6.16 12.19 -3.28
N ALA A 86 -6.91 11.72 -4.28
CA ALA A 86 -8.28 12.19 -4.52
C ALA A 86 -9.24 11.88 -3.36
N ASN A 87 -9.02 10.76 -2.66
CA ASN A 87 -9.82 10.36 -1.51
C ASN A 87 -9.25 10.79 -0.16
N LYS A 88 -8.19 11.62 -0.16
CA LYS A 88 -7.60 12.28 1.01
C LYS A 88 -7.07 11.33 2.09
N TYR A 89 -6.42 10.24 1.69
CA TYR A 89 -5.74 9.32 2.61
C TYR A 89 -4.39 9.85 3.14
N PHE A 90 -4.25 11.16 3.33
CA PHE A 90 -2.95 11.81 3.56
C PHE A 90 -2.22 11.34 4.83
N ASP A 91 -2.99 10.95 5.85
CA ASP A 91 -2.48 10.51 7.14
C ASP A 91 -2.03 9.04 7.14
N VAL A 92 -2.23 8.33 6.01
CA VAL A 92 -1.85 6.93 5.87
C VAL A 92 -0.43 6.83 5.29
N PRO A 93 0.52 6.21 6.00
CA PRO A 93 1.86 5.95 5.49
C PRO A 93 1.83 5.08 4.22
N VAL A 94 2.61 5.48 3.22
CA VAL A 94 2.74 4.74 1.95
C VAL A 94 4.16 4.26 1.76
N LEU A 95 4.34 2.95 1.58
CA LEU A 95 5.57 2.36 1.11
C LEU A 95 5.46 2.06 -0.39
N VAL A 96 6.35 2.64 -1.18
CA VAL A 96 6.49 2.32 -2.60
C VAL A 96 7.60 1.29 -2.74
N HIS A 97 7.26 0.08 -3.17
CA HIS A 97 8.22 -1.02 -3.35
C HIS A 97 8.61 -1.28 -4.79
N SER A 98 8.18 -0.44 -5.72
CA SER A 98 8.42 -0.70 -7.14
C SER A 98 9.90 -0.79 -7.52
N THR A 99 10.20 -1.72 -8.43
CA THR A 99 11.53 -1.83 -9.05
C THR A 99 11.73 -0.88 -10.22
N ASN A 100 10.66 -0.21 -10.66
CA ASN A 100 10.71 0.71 -11.79
C ASN A 100 11.53 1.96 -11.45
N GLN A 101 12.75 2.05 -12.00
CA GLN A 101 13.71 3.12 -11.69
C GLN A 101 13.24 4.53 -12.11
N VAL A 102 12.24 4.62 -12.97
CA VAL A 102 11.70 5.92 -13.42
C VAL A 102 10.35 6.20 -12.75
N GLN A 103 9.44 5.23 -12.80
CA GLN A 103 8.06 5.44 -12.37
C GLN A 103 7.88 5.31 -10.85
N GLY A 104 8.65 4.44 -10.18
CA GLY A 104 8.67 4.36 -8.72
C GLY A 104 9.02 5.71 -8.07
N PRO A 105 10.16 6.33 -8.42
CA PRO A 105 10.52 7.66 -7.92
C PRO A 105 9.52 8.77 -8.27
N ARG A 106 8.88 8.70 -9.44
CA ARG A 106 7.83 9.66 -9.83
C ARG A 106 6.60 9.53 -8.94
N MET A 107 6.17 8.29 -8.66
CA MET A 107 5.05 8.00 -7.78
C MET A 107 5.32 8.48 -6.35
N VAL A 108 6.54 8.24 -5.85
CA VAL A 108 7.00 8.77 -4.56
C VAL A 108 6.91 10.29 -4.53
N SER A 109 7.49 10.96 -5.54
CA SER A 109 7.46 12.43 -5.64
C SER A 109 6.04 12.97 -5.73
N GLN A 110 5.11 12.24 -6.36
CA GLN A 110 3.72 12.63 -6.50
C GLN A 110 2.99 12.57 -5.15
N LEU A 111 3.16 11.49 -4.40
CA LEU A 111 2.56 11.29 -3.09
C LEU A 111 3.14 12.27 -2.05
N ASP A 112 4.47 12.44 -2.04
CA ASP A 112 5.18 13.37 -1.15
C ASP A 112 4.69 14.82 -1.35
N ARG A 113 4.60 15.28 -2.60
CA ARG A 113 4.05 16.62 -2.92
C ARG A 113 2.59 16.80 -2.52
N ALA A 114 1.83 15.72 -2.43
CA ALA A 114 0.45 15.75 -1.97
C ALA A 114 0.34 15.71 -0.43
N GLY A 115 1.45 15.57 0.29
CA GLY A 115 1.53 15.62 1.75
C GLY A 115 1.53 14.26 2.44
N PHE A 116 1.70 13.16 1.71
CA PHE A 116 1.79 11.82 2.32
C PHE A 116 3.14 11.61 3.01
N TRP A 117 3.15 10.76 4.04
CA TRP A 117 4.38 10.11 4.51
C TRP A 117 4.74 8.96 3.59
N VAL A 118 5.79 9.13 2.79
CA VAL A 118 6.17 8.17 1.76
C VAL A 118 7.56 7.62 1.98
N THR A 119 7.65 6.29 2.05
CA THR A 119 8.92 5.56 2.07
C THR A 119 9.13 4.90 0.71
N HIS A 120 10.29 5.12 0.09
CA HIS A 120 10.67 4.41 -1.13
C HIS A 120 11.65 3.29 -0.79
N LEU A 121 11.21 2.05 -0.93
CA LEU A 121 12.04 0.87 -0.68
C LEU A 121 11.84 -0.14 -1.81
N PRO A 122 12.58 -0.01 -2.94
CA PRO A 122 12.46 -0.91 -4.08
C PRO A 122 12.61 -2.38 -3.68
N MET A 123 11.90 -3.31 -4.35
CA MET A 123 11.91 -4.73 -3.96
C MET A 123 13.29 -5.36 -3.82
N TYR A 124 14.27 -4.97 -4.65
CA TYR A 124 15.63 -5.52 -4.56
C TYR A 124 16.39 -5.09 -3.29
N ASN A 125 15.93 -4.05 -2.60
CA ASN A 125 16.42 -3.59 -1.30
C ASN A 125 15.50 -4.02 -0.15
N MET A 126 14.36 -4.64 -0.45
CA MET A 126 13.37 -5.02 0.56
C MET A 126 13.87 -6.24 1.36
N THR A 127 13.99 -6.09 2.67
CA THR A 127 14.26 -7.19 3.60
C THR A 127 13.14 -7.32 4.63
N GLN A 128 13.06 -8.46 5.32
CA GLN A 128 12.09 -8.66 6.39
C GLN A 128 12.23 -7.61 7.48
N GLU A 129 13.47 -7.25 7.85
CA GLU A 129 13.75 -6.28 8.91
C GLU A 129 13.26 -4.89 8.52
N LEU A 130 13.56 -4.44 7.30
CA LEU A 130 13.15 -3.12 6.83
C LEU A 130 11.62 -3.01 6.68
N PHE A 131 11.00 -4.06 6.12
CA PHE A 131 9.54 -4.12 6.03
C PHE A 131 8.89 -4.11 7.42
N SER A 132 9.39 -4.94 8.34
CA SER A 132 8.83 -5.04 9.69
C SER A 132 8.97 -3.72 10.46
N ALA A 133 10.13 -3.07 10.35
CA ALA A 133 10.36 -1.76 10.97
C ALA A 133 9.38 -0.71 10.45
N TRP A 134 9.19 -0.65 9.13
CA TRP A 134 8.24 0.28 8.52
C TRP A 134 6.79 -0.01 8.94
N VAL A 135 6.38 -1.29 9.01
CA VAL A 135 5.03 -1.66 9.46
C VAL A 135 4.79 -1.25 10.92
N LEU A 136 5.78 -1.41 11.79
CA LEU A 136 5.68 -1.01 13.19
C LEU A 136 5.55 0.52 13.32
N GLU A 137 6.36 1.28 12.60
CA GLU A 137 6.26 2.74 12.55
C GLU A 137 4.88 3.20 12.03
N ALA A 138 4.40 2.61 10.94
CA ALA A 138 3.08 2.93 10.39
C ALA A 138 1.95 2.59 11.39
N LYS A 139 2.11 1.52 12.16
CA LYS A 139 1.17 1.13 13.21
C LYS A 139 1.18 2.10 14.38
N GLU A 140 2.35 2.56 14.83
CA GLU A 140 2.46 3.57 15.89
C GLU A 140 1.79 4.90 15.48
N ILE A 141 2.02 5.32 14.24
CA ILE A 141 1.33 6.48 13.64
C ILE A 141 -0.18 6.28 13.71
N TRP A 142 -0.69 5.16 13.20
CA TRP A 142 -2.11 4.88 13.18
C TRP A 142 -2.73 4.80 14.59
N GLU A 143 -2.05 4.18 15.56
CA GLU A 143 -2.51 4.13 16.95
C GLU A 143 -2.56 5.53 17.59
N SER A 144 -1.65 6.44 17.23
CA SER A 144 -1.62 7.81 17.76
C SER A 144 -2.77 8.70 17.25
N GLU A 145 -3.23 8.48 16.02
CA GLU A 145 -4.36 9.20 15.41
C GLU A 145 -5.73 8.73 15.96
N GLN A 146 -5.78 7.55 16.58
CA GLN A 146 -7.00 6.98 17.18
C GLN A 146 -7.20 7.34 18.66
N ALA A 147 -6.20 7.95 19.30
CA ALA A 147 -6.17 8.27 20.73
C ALA A 147 -6.77 9.64 21.05
#